data_AF-A0A496Y3K3-F1
#
_entry.id   AF-A0A496Y3K3-F1
#
_cell.length_a   1.000
_cell.length_b   1.000
_cell.length_c   1.000
_cell.angle_alpha   90.00
_cell.angle_beta   90.00
_cell.angle_gamma   90.00
#
_symmetry.space_group_name_H-M   'P 1'
#
loop_
_entity.id
_entity.type
_entity.pdbx_description
1 polymer ?
#
loop_
_entity_poly.entity_id
_entity_poly.type
_entity_poly.pdbx_seq_one_letter_code
_entity_poly.pdbx_strand_id
1 'polypeptide(L)'
;MIRLDDYIPIVGPAVVGQLYRLAEHLGSHRLVNINSTRTGGGVAEILSRVVPLLNQLGIETLWEVIEGDQLFFETTKAMHNALQGQKVYFSPEMLEHYEQINRTNAPKFNWQADLVIVHDPQPAFLINEMRSQAKHWVWRCHIDISRPYRSIWKFLQQTVSEYDASVFSMP
;
A
#
# COMPACT_ATOMS: atom_id res chain seq x y z
N MET A 1 7.04 23.54 0.71
CA MET A 1 7.51 22.17 0.99
C MET A 1 7.38 21.97 2.49
N ILE A 2 6.66 20.94 2.94
CA ILE A 2 6.47 20.69 4.38
C ILE A 2 7.77 20.18 4.96
N ARG A 3 8.16 20.70 6.12
CA ARG A 3 9.32 20.22 6.88
C ARG A 3 8.88 19.50 8.14
N LEU A 4 9.66 18.53 8.59
CA LEU A 4 9.38 17.85 9.86
C LEU A 4 9.40 18.84 11.05
N ASP A 5 10.31 19.82 11.01
CA ASP A 5 10.42 20.87 12.03
C ASP A 5 9.18 21.78 12.11
N ASP A 6 8.38 21.88 11.03
CA ASP A 6 7.14 22.68 11.02
C ASP A 6 6.12 22.14 12.04
N TYR A 7 6.29 20.90 12.50
CA TYR A 7 5.43 20.27 13.51
C TYR A 7 5.89 20.51 14.96
N ILE A 8 7.08 21.09 15.18
CA ILE A 8 7.59 21.39 16.54
C ILE A 8 6.61 22.23 17.37
N PRO A 9 5.96 23.28 16.85
CA PRO A 9 4.97 24.06 17.63
C PRO A 9 3.73 23.26 18.06
N ILE A 10 3.47 22.10 17.44
CA ILE A 10 2.29 21.27 17.69
C ILE A 10 2.61 20.14 18.67
N VAL A 11 3.70 19.41 18.44
CA VAL A 11 4.05 18.19 19.21
C VAL A 11 5.25 18.38 20.16
N GLY A 12 5.89 19.55 20.10
CA GLY A 12 7.10 19.87 20.86
C GLY A 12 8.38 19.30 20.23
N PRO A 13 9.54 19.87 20.57
CA PRO A 13 10.82 19.47 19.98
C PRO A 13 11.27 18.06 20.39
N ALA A 14 10.80 17.57 21.55
CA ALA A 14 11.15 16.24 22.04
C ALA A 14 10.65 15.12 21.11
N VAL A 15 9.42 15.24 20.59
CA VAL A 15 8.80 14.26 19.69
C VAL A 15 9.52 14.25 18.34
N VAL A 16 9.76 15.42 17.75
CA VAL A 16 10.51 15.52 16.49
C VAL A 16 11.93 14.99 16.65
N GLY A 17 12.60 15.32 17.75
CA GLY A 17 13.93 14.79 18.06
C GLY A 17 13.95 13.26 18.27
N GLN A 18 12.87 12.66 18.77
CA GLN A 18 12.75 11.19 18.83
C GLN A 18 12.66 10.57 17.45
N LEU A 19 11.92 11.17 16.51
CA LEU A 19 11.83 10.68 15.13
C LEU A 19 13.20 10.68 14.44
N TYR A 20 13.97 11.77 14.57
CA TYR A 20 15.33 11.81 14.05
C TYR A 20 16.21 10.71 14.63
N ARG A 21 16.20 10.52 15.96
CA ARG A 21 16.98 9.45 16.60
C ARG A 21 16.57 8.06 16.13
N LEU A 22 15.27 7.79 15.97
CA LEU A 22 14.79 6.50 15.47
C LEU A 22 15.24 6.26 14.02
N ALA A 23 15.19 7.30 13.18
CA ALA A 23 15.64 7.20 11.80
C ALA A 23 17.16 6.98 11.69
N GLU A 24 17.96 7.63 12.55
CA GLU A 24 19.41 7.38 12.64
C GLU A 24 19.73 5.92 12.97
N HIS A 25 18.97 5.30 13.89
CA HIS A 25 19.15 3.89 14.25
C HIS A 25 18.73 2.94 13.12
N LEU A 26 17.71 3.32 12.35
CA LEU A 26 17.30 2.57 11.17
C LEU A 26 18.40 2.63 10.10
N GLY A 27 19.08 3.76 9.95
CA GLY A 27 20.12 3.95 8.93
C GLY A 27 19.53 3.97 7.51
N SER A 28 20.39 3.75 6.51
CA SER A 28 19.98 3.80 5.10
C SER A 28 19.12 2.59 4.72
N HIS A 29 17.80 2.81 4.70
CA HIS A 29 16.83 1.84 4.19
C HIS A 29 16.04 2.45 3.05
N ARG A 30 15.71 1.62 2.05
CA ARG A 30 14.82 1.99 0.97
C ARG A 30 13.42 1.43 1.20
N LEU A 31 12.45 2.33 1.20
CA LEU A 31 11.03 2.05 1.39
C LEU A 31 10.26 2.38 0.10
N VAL A 32 9.36 1.49 -0.33
CA VAL A 32 8.46 1.77 -1.45
C VAL A 32 7.02 1.62 -1.02
N ASN A 33 6.20 2.64 -1.29
CA ASN A 33 4.75 2.59 -1.09
C ASN A 33 4.08 2.43 -2.45
N ILE A 34 3.18 1.46 -2.60
CA ILE A 34 2.43 1.22 -3.84
C ILE A 34 0.94 1.33 -3.58
N ASN A 35 0.23 2.18 -4.33
CA ASN A 35 -1.23 2.29 -4.28
C ASN A 35 -1.83 2.47 -5.69
N SER A 36 -3.14 2.74 -5.79
CA SER A 36 -3.86 2.85 -7.06
C SER A 36 -4.17 4.26 -7.55
N THR A 37 -3.79 5.31 -6.81
CA THR A 37 -3.99 6.70 -7.27
C THR A 37 -3.05 7.70 -6.59
N ARG A 38 -2.59 8.71 -7.32
CA ARG A 38 -1.86 9.88 -6.77
C ARG A 38 -2.78 10.99 -6.27
N THR A 39 -4.05 10.97 -6.63
CA THR A 39 -5.01 12.03 -6.32
C THR A 39 -6.37 11.45 -5.89
N GLY A 40 -6.99 12.09 -4.91
CA GLY A 40 -8.26 11.63 -4.35
C GLY A 40 -8.11 10.42 -3.42
N GLY A 41 -8.88 10.42 -2.33
CA GLY A 41 -8.86 9.39 -1.31
C GLY A 41 -7.81 9.61 -0.21
N GLY A 42 -8.08 9.03 0.98
CA GLY A 42 -7.27 9.25 2.17
C GLY A 42 -5.84 8.70 2.06
N VAL A 43 -5.63 7.61 1.32
CA VAL A 43 -4.30 7.03 1.12
C VAL A 43 -3.37 7.98 0.37
N ALA A 44 -3.85 8.57 -0.74
CA ALA A 44 -3.05 9.52 -1.52
C ALA A 44 -2.74 10.79 -0.71
N GLU A 45 -3.71 11.29 0.07
CA GLU A 45 -3.51 12.42 0.96
C GLU A 45 -2.41 12.15 1.99
N ILE A 46 -2.44 10.98 2.65
CA ILE A 46 -1.42 10.57 3.62
C ILE A 46 -0.04 10.44 2.95
N LEU A 47 0.06 9.71 1.84
CA LEU A 47 1.34 9.46 1.17
C LEU A 47 1.97 10.75 0.63
N SER A 48 1.16 11.72 0.19
CA SER A 48 1.64 13.04 -0.24
C SER A 48 2.37 13.83 0.86
N ARG A 49 2.13 13.47 2.13
CA ARG A 49 2.75 14.09 3.31
C ARG A 49 3.84 13.22 3.92
N VAL A 50 3.55 11.94 4.10
CA VAL A 50 4.45 10.98 4.77
C VAL A 50 5.72 10.75 3.96
N VAL A 51 5.61 10.61 2.64
CA VAL A 51 6.78 10.31 1.79
C VAL A 51 7.84 11.41 1.85
N PRO A 52 7.51 12.71 1.70
CA PRO A 52 8.49 13.79 1.91
C PRO A 52 9.10 13.84 3.32
N LEU A 53 8.32 13.51 4.36
CA LEU A 53 8.80 13.52 5.75
C LEU A 53 9.77 12.37 6.04
N LEU A 54 9.50 11.17 5.54
CA LEU A 54 10.42 10.03 5.64
C LEU A 54 11.73 10.29 4.90
N ASN A 55 11.67 10.93 3.72
CA ASN A 55 12.87 11.33 3.00
C ASN A 55 13.69 12.38 3.77
N GLN A 56 13.06 13.31 4.50
CA GLN A 56 13.77 14.25 5.38
C GLN A 56 14.43 13.58 6.59
N LEU A 57 13.92 12.44 7.01
CA LEU A 57 14.52 11.60 8.03
C LEU A 57 15.67 10.72 7.49
N GLY A 58 15.99 10.82 6.19
CA GLY A 58 17.05 10.02 5.55
C GLY A 58 16.64 8.62 5.11
N ILE A 59 15.33 8.31 5.15
CA ILE A 59 14.78 7.04 4.68
C ILE A 59 14.40 7.21 3.21
N GLU A 60 15.13 6.57 2.30
CA GLU A 60 14.90 6.70 0.85
C GLU A 60 13.51 6.11 0.51
N THR A 61 12.53 6.99 0.37
CA THR A 61 11.13 6.58 0.25
C THR A 61 10.57 6.94 -1.11
N LEU A 62 10.11 5.92 -1.84
CA LEU A 62 9.42 6.06 -3.12
C LEU A 62 7.92 5.86 -2.96
N TRP A 63 7.17 6.48 -3.86
CA TRP A 63 5.73 6.29 -4.01
C TRP A 63 5.39 5.97 -5.45
N GLU A 64 5.02 4.71 -5.69
CA GLU A 64 4.59 4.17 -6.95
C GLU A 64 3.07 4.01 -7.02
N VAL A 65 2.54 4.14 -8.22
CA VAL A 65 1.10 4.03 -8.47
C VAL A 65 0.86 3.10 -9.64
N ILE A 66 0.00 2.11 -9.44
CA ILE A 66 -0.44 1.22 -10.52
C ILE A 66 -1.38 1.94 -11.47
N GLU A 67 -1.35 1.55 -12.74
CA GLU A 67 -2.32 1.96 -13.74
C GLU A 67 -3.37 0.88 -13.92
N GLY A 68 -4.62 1.27 -14.19
CA GLY A 68 -5.71 0.35 -14.46
C GLY A 68 -6.71 0.97 -15.43
N ASP A 69 -7.46 0.11 -16.12
CA ASP A 69 -8.57 0.54 -16.96
C ASP A 69 -9.89 0.60 -16.16
N GLN A 70 -10.97 0.96 -16.84
CA GLN A 70 -12.28 1.08 -16.21
C GLN A 70 -12.73 -0.25 -15.56
N LEU A 71 -12.56 -1.37 -16.26
CA LEU A 71 -12.96 -2.68 -15.76
C LEU A 71 -12.18 -3.06 -14.48
N PHE A 72 -10.89 -2.73 -14.42
CA PHE A 72 -10.07 -2.92 -13.23
C PHE A 72 -10.57 -2.10 -12.04
N PHE A 73 -10.87 -0.82 -12.23
CA PHE A 73 -11.36 0.03 -11.15
C PHE A 73 -12.78 -0.34 -10.69
N GLU A 74 -13.64 -0.79 -11.61
CA GLU A 74 -14.95 -1.35 -11.27
C GLU A 74 -14.83 -2.65 -10.48
N THR A 75 -13.94 -3.55 -10.91
CA THR A 75 -13.66 -4.82 -10.23
C THR A 75 -13.10 -4.59 -8.82
N THR A 76 -12.12 -3.70 -8.69
CA THR A 76 -11.51 -3.42 -7.38
C THR A 76 -12.45 -2.67 -6.44
N LYS A 77 -13.34 -1.82 -6.96
CA LYS A 77 -14.44 -1.22 -6.17
C LYS A 77 -15.44 -2.27 -5.70
N ALA A 78 -15.78 -3.22 -6.56
CA ALA A 78 -16.58 -4.39 -6.18
C ALA A 78 -15.88 -5.20 -5.08
N MET A 79 -14.56 -5.44 -5.20
CA MET A 79 -13.76 -6.13 -4.18
C MET A 79 -13.79 -5.39 -2.84
N HIS A 80 -13.59 -4.07 -2.86
CA HIS A 80 -13.67 -3.22 -1.67
C HIS A 80 -15.02 -3.39 -0.94
N ASN A 81 -16.13 -3.24 -1.67
CA ASN A 81 -17.47 -3.41 -1.11
C ASN A 81 -17.71 -4.83 -0.57
N ALA A 82 -17.22 -5.84 -1.28
CA ALA A 82 -17.37 -7.23 -0.88
C ALA A 82 -16.54 -7.59 0.35
N LEU A 83 -15.34 -7.03 0.50
CA LEU A 83 -14.51 -7.18 1.70
C LEU A 83 -15.15 -6.52 2.93
N GLN A 84 -15.96 -5.47 2.73
CA GLN A 84 -16.79 -4.86 3.78
C GLN A 84 -18.16 -5.56 3.98
N GLY A 85 -18.34 -6.76 3.40
CA GLY A 85 -19.49 -7.63 3.68
C GLY A 85 -20.65 -7.54 2.69
N GLN A 86 -20.56 -6.71 1.64
CA GLN A 86 -21.58 -6.71 0.60
C GLN A 86 -21.49 -7.98 -0.26
N LYS A 87 -22.64 -8.53 -0.64
CA LYS A 87 -22.67 -9.64 -1.61
C LYS A 87 -22.53 -9.06 -3.01
N VAL A 88 -21.39 -9.36 -3.63
CA VAL A 88 -21.10 -8.93 -5.01
C VAL A 88 -20.78 -10.16 -5.84
N TYR A 89 -21.32 -10.20 -7.06
CA TYR A 89 -20.98 -11.23 -8.03
C TYR A 89 -19.66 -10.86 -8.71
N PHE A 90 -18.74 -11.82 -8.77
CA PHE A 90 -17.50 -11.70 -9.54
C PHE A 90 -17.54 -12.79 -10.60
N SER A 91 -17.40 -12.41 -11.86
CA SER A 91 -17.15 -13.37 -12.92
C SER A 91 -15.66 -13.77 -12.90
N PRO A 92 -15.31 -14.98 -13.39
CA PRO A 92 -13.91 -15.38 -13.53
C PRO A 92 -13.08 -14.36 -14.33
N GLU A 93 -13.67 -13.79 -15.37
CA GLU A 93 -13.02 -12.79 -16.24
C GLU A 93 -12.65 -11.51 -15.49
N MET A 94 -13.46 -11.08 -14.51
CA MET A 94 -13.11 -9.92 -13.66
C MET A 94 -11.87 -10.19 -12.83
N LEU A 95 -11.76 -11.39 -12.24
CA LEU A 95 -10.63 -11.77 -11.40
C LEU A 95 -9.36 -11.97 -12.24
N GLU A 96 -9.47 -12.62 -13.39
CA GLU A 96 -8.37 -12.76 -14.36
C GLU A 96 -7.87 -11.40 -14.84
N HIS A 97 -8.78 -10.47 -15.14
CA HIS A 97 -8.41 -9.11 -15.54
C HIS A 97 -7.71 -8.35 -14.42
N TYR A 98 -8.16 -8.50 -13.17
CA TYR A 98 -7.49 -7.94 -12.01
C TYR A 98 -6.04 -8.42 -11.87
N GLU A 99 -5.80 -9.72 -12.01
CA GLU A 99 -4.45 -10.28 -11.99
C GLU A 99 -3.63 -9.74 -13.16
N GLN A 100 -4.19 -9.75 -14.37
CA GLN A 100 -3.49 -9.34 -15.59
C GLN A 100 -3.01 -7.87 -15.52
N ILE A 101 -3.82 -6.97 -14.98
CA ILE A 101 -3.43 -5.57 -14.78
C ILE A 101 -2.26 -5.47 -13.80
N ASN A 102 -2.28 -6.21 -12.69
CA ASN A 102 -1.15 -6.26 -11.75
C ASN A 102 0.12 -6.81 -12.44
N ARG A 103 0.01 -7.91 -13.19
CA ARG A 103 1.13 -8.47 -13.99
C ARG A 103 1.72 -7.47 -14.97
N THR A 104 0.87 -6.65 -15.60
CA THR A 104 1.28 -5.66 -16.59
C THR A 104 1.93 -4.43 -15.94
N ASN A 105 1.60 -4.13 -14.67
CA ASN A 105 2.23 -3.05 -13.92
C ASN A 105 3.58 -3.44 -13.33
N ALA A 106 3.76 -4.68 -12.88
CA ALA A 106 4.99 -5.16 -12.26
C ALA A 106 6.30 -4.77 -13.02
N PRO A 107 6.42 -4.96 -14.35
CA PRO A 107 7.65 -4.62 -15.07
C PRO A 107 7.90 -3.11 -15.23
N LYS A 108 6.92 -2.25 -14.92
CA LYS A 108 7.09 -0.78 -14.98
C LYS A 108 7.92 -0.26 -13.81
N PHE A 109 8.00 -1.02 -12.73
CA PHE A 109 8.71 -0.67 -11.52
C PHE A 109 10.13 -1.28 -11.54
N ASN A 110 11.15 -0.41 -11.54
CA ASN A 110 12.55 -0.81 -11.56
C ASN A 110 13.30 -0.25 -10.34
N TRP A 111 13.18 -0.96 -9.22
CA TRP A 111 13.88 -0.66 -7.99
C TRP A 111 14.18 -1.95 -7.19
N GLN A 112 15.04 -1.81 -6.19
CA GLN A 112 15.26 -2.80 -5.15
C GLN A 112 15.08 -2.09 -3.82
N ALA A 113 14.36 -2.69 -2.88
CA ALA A 113 13.98 -2.07 -1.61
C ALA A 113 14.23 -2.99 -0.41
N ASP A 114 14.35 -2.40 0.77
CA ASP A 114 14.36 -3.18 2.01
C ASP A 114 12.93 -3.52 2.44
N LEU A 115 11.99 -2.60 2.22
CA LEU A 115 10.59 -2.75 2.57
C LEU A 115 9.67 -2.20 1.48
N VAL A 116 8.64 -2.96 1.15
CA VAL A 116 7.53 -2.54 0.27
C VAL A 116 6.23 -2.58 1.06
N ILE A 117 5.48 -1.48 1.02
CA ILE A 117 4.14 -1.38 1.59
C ILE A 117 3.14 -1.25 0.44
N VAL A 118 2.26 -2.24 0.33
CA VAL A 118 1.20 -2.27 -0.68
C VAL A 118 -0.11 -1.86 -0.01
N HIS A 119 -0.73 -0.80 -0.51
CA HIS A 119 -1.92 -0.21 0.08
C HIS A 119 -3.18 -0.73 -0.61
N ASP A 120 -4.10 -1.28 0.20
CA ASP A 120 -5.43 -1.76 -0.21
C ASP A 120 -5.41 -2.94 -1.22
N PRO A 121 -6.58 -3.48 -1.62
CA PRO A 121 -6.63 -4.66 -2.48
C PRO A 121 -6.17 -4.44 -3.92
N GLN A 122 -6.18 -3.22 -4.45
CA GLN A 122 -6.00 -2.98 -5.89
C GLN A 122 -4.61 -3.44 -6.40
N PRO A 123 -3.51 -3.04 -5.75
CA PRO A 123 -2.17 -3.53 -6.09
C PRO A 123 -1.76 -4.84 -5.37
N ALA A 124 -2.64 -5.49 -4.60
CA ALA A 124 -2.24 -6.58 -3.71
C ALA A 124 -1.58 -7.76 -4.46
N PHE A 125 -1.99 -8.04 -5.70
CA PHE A 125 -1.45 -9.11 -6.53
C PHE A 125 -0.01 -8.88 -7.02
N LEU A 126 0.54 -7.65 -6.92
CA LEU A 126 1.91 -7.38 -7.37
C LEU A 126 2.97 -8.27 -6.69
N ILE A 127 2.74 -8.71 -5.46
CA ILE A 127 3.69 -9.56 -4.73
C ILE A 127 4.02 -10.84 -5.50
N ASN A 128 3.06 -11.40 -6.23
CA ASN A 128 3.24 -12.63 -7.02
C ASN A 128 4.26 -12.47 -8.14
N GLU A 129 4.46 -11.25 -8.63
CA GLU A 129 5.37 -10.94 -9.74
C GLU A 129 6.67 -10.28 -9.26
N MET A 130 6.63 -9.62 -8.10
CA MET A 130 7.69 -8.73 -7.64
C MET A 130 8.36 -9.19 -6.35
N ARG A 131 8.05 -10.38 -5.82
CA ARG A 131 8.54 -10.83 -4.51
C ARG A 131 10.04 -10.61 -4.28
N SER A 132 10.86 -10.87 -5.31
CA SER A 132 12.32 -10.74 -5.22
C SER A 132 12.85 -9.29 -5.24
N GLN A 133 12.01 -8.28 -5.48
CA GLN A 133 12.43 -6.87 -5.51
C GLN A 133 12.60 -6.23 -4.12
N ALA A 134 12.18 -6.92 -3.05
CA ALA A 134 12.39 -6.43 -1.70
C ALA A 134 12.60 -7.54 -0.68
N LYS A 135 13.28 -7.19 0.42
CA LYS A 135 13.48 -8.11 1.55
C LYS A 135 12.18 -8.39 2.28
N HIS A 136 11.33 -7.37 2.44
CA HIS A 136 10.06 -7.47 3.16
C HIS A 136 8.91 -6.82 2.39
N TRP A 137 7.74 -7.44 2.47
CA TRP A 137 6.48 -7.00 1.89
C TRP A 137 5.40 -6.92 2.95
N VAL A 138 4.76 -5.75 3.06
CA VAL A 138 3.67 -5.50 4.01
C VAL A 138 2.42 -5.07 3.27
N TRP A 139 1.31 -5.75 3.57
CA TRP A 139 0.00 -5.36 3.05
C TRP A 139 -0.69 -4.42 4.05
N ARG A 140 -0.90 -3.17 3.65
CA ARG A 140 -1.62 -2.17 4.45
C ARG A 140 -3.06 -2.08 3.97
N CYS A 141 -3.98 -2.66 4.75
CA CYS A 141 -5.40 -2.61 4.47
C CYS A 141 -6.05 -1.43 5.21
N HIS A 142 -6.68 -0.52 4.48
CA HIS A 142 -7.34 0.67 5.04
C HIS A 142 -8.85 0.48 5.24
N ILE A 143 -9.39 -0.69 4.88
CA ILE A 143 -10.81 -1.02 4.98
C ILE A 143 -11.07 -2.03 6.10
N ASP A 144 -12.30 -2.05 6.59
CA ASP A 144 -12.76 -3.09 7.52
C ASP A 144 -12.98 -4.41 6.77
N ILE A 145 -12.22 -5.44 7.16
CA ILE A 145 -12.35 -6.80 6.66
C ILE A 145 -12.80 -7.80 7.75
N SER A 146 -13.46 -7.32 8.81
CA SER A 146 -13.92 -8.16 9.92
C SER A 146 -15.04 -9.13 9.51
N ARG A 147 -15.85 -8.78 8.50
CA ARG A 147 -16.98 -9.57 8.01
C ARG A 147 -17.05 -9.60 6.47
N PRO A 148 -16.03 -10.12 5.77
CA PRO A 148 -15.96 -10.05 4.33
C PRO A 148 -16.88 -11.10 3.69
N TYR A 149 -17.30 -10.82 2.46
CA TYR A 149 -17.93 -11.84 1.63
C TYR A 149 -16.93 -12.96 1.33
N ARG A 150 -17.23 -14.17 1.83
CA ARG A 150 -16.24 -15.25 1.92
C ARG A 150 -15.59 -15.65 0.60
N SER A 151 -16.30 -15.58 -0.52
CA SER A 151 -15.71 -15.98 -1.81
C SER A 151 -14.62 -15.02 -2.25
N ILE A 152 -14.83 -13.70 -2.12
CA ILE A 152 -13.80 -12.72 -2.50
C ILE A 152 -12.63 -12.74 -1.52
N TRP A 153 -12.90 -12.95 -0.23
CA TRP A 153 -11.84 -13.09 0.76
C TRP A 153 -10.96 -14.29 0.45
N LYS A 154 -11.53 -15.45 0.11
CA LYS A 154 -10.75 -16.64 -0.28
C LYS A 154 -9.85 -16.39 -1.48
N PHE A 155 -10.32 -15.63 -2.47
CA PHE A 155 -9.51 -15.23 -3.61
C PHE A 155 -8.33 -14.35 -3.16
N LEU A 156 -8.62 -13.22 -2.48
CA LEU A 156 -7.58 -12.29 -2.07
C LEU A 156 -6.60 -12.89 -1.05
N GLN A 157 -7.09 -13.76 -0.15
CA GLN A 157 -6.30 -14.43 0.88
C GLN A 157 -5.12 -15.21 0.29
N GLN A 158 -5.28 -15.81 -0.89
CA GLN A 158 -4.20 -16.55 -1.56
C GLN A 158 -3.00 -15.65 -1.85
N THR A 159 -3.26 -14.42 -2.25
CA THR A 159 -2.23 -13.40 -2.49
C THR A 159 -1.74 -12.76 -1.20
N VAL A 160 -2.63 -12.32 -0.31
CA VAL A 160 -2.21 -11.56 0.89
C VAL A 160 -1.46 -12.42 1.91
N SER A 161 -1.62 -13.75 1.85
CA SER A 161 -0.84 -14.69 2.69
C SER A 161 0.63 -14.77 2.31
N GLU A 162 1.00 -14.29 1.12
CA GLU A 162 2.40 -14.19 0.72
C GLU A 162 3.11 -13.04 1.46
N TYR A 163 2.39 -12.02 1.94
CA TYR A 163 3.03 -10.87 2.60
C TYR A 163 3.63 -11.26 3.97
N ASP A 164 4.74 -10.64 4.34
CA ASP A 164 5.41 -10.90 5.61
C ASP A 164 4.61 -10.36 6.80
N ALA A 165 3.81 -9.30 6.57
CA ALA A 165 2.85 -8.79 7.55
C ALA A 165 1.65 -8.13 6.89
N SER A 166 0.56 -8.03 7.65
CA SER A 166 -0.63 -7.25 7.30
C SER A 166 -0.91 -6.23 8.39
N VAL A 167 -1.20 -4.99 8.01
CA VAL A 167 -1.46 -3.88 8.94
C VAL A 167 -2.88 -3.36 8.73
N PHE A 168 -3.68 -3.37 9.79
CA PHE A 168 -5.07 -2.90 9.79
C PHE A 168 -5.22 -1.65 10.66
N SER A 169 -6.22 -0.82 10.38
CA SER A 169 -6.63 0.21 11.35
C SER A 169 -7.42 -0.47 12.46
N MET A 170 -7.10 -0.13 13.72
CA MET A 170 -7.96 -0.54 14.83
C MET A 170 -9.27 0.28 14.76
N PRO A 171 -10.45 -0.36 14.94
CA PRO A 171 -11.72 0.35 15.04
C PRO A 171 -11.81 1.23 16.29
#